data_AF-A0A844AN50-F1
#
_entry.id   AF-A0A844AN50-F1
#
_cell.length_a   1.000
_cell.length_b   1.000
_cell.length_c   1.000
_cell.angle_alpha   90.00
_cell.angle_beta   90.00
_cell.angle_gamma   90.00
#
_symmetry.space_group_name_H-M   'P 1'
#
loop_
_entity.id
_entity.type
_entity.pdbx_description
1 polymer ?
#
loop_
_entity_poly.entity_id
_entity_poly.type
_entity_poly.pdbx_seq_one_letter_code
_entity_poly.pdbx_strand_id
1 'polypeptide(L)'
;MLQQQELILCGDETAYPAMMRMLKALPDGARVQVLAHSTTGARDYPFDLPEGVAFSWIGDEFVAQAAALFDATPGTYIWAATENEQIRTLRAHLNGREKGHSTLTAYWHRSATTG
;
A
#
# COMPACT_ATOMS: atom_id res chain seq x y z
N MET A 1 -12.41 -6.20 24.28
CA MET A 1 -12.50 -5.06 23.34
C MET A 1 -11.75 -5.50 22.09
N LEU A 2 -12.43 -5.83 20.99
CA LEU A 2 -11.72 -6.22 19.76
C LEU A 2 -10.93 -4.98 19.29
N GLN A 3 -9.60 -5.08 19.31
CA GLN A 3 -8.74 -4.09 18.68
C GLN A 3 -9.17 -4.00 17.22
N GLN A 4 -9.66 -2.83 16.79
CA GLN A 4 -9.96 -2.62 15.38
C GLN A 4 -8.64 -2.73 14.62
N GLN A 5 -8.55 -3.70 13.71
CA GLN A 5 -7.36 -3.88 12.89
C GLN A 5 -7.41 -2.84 11.77
N GLU A 6 -6.61 -1.79 11.91
CA GLU A 6 -6.40 -0.82 10.85
C GLU A 6 -5.25 -1.28 9.96
N LEU A 7 -5.51 -1.28 8.66
CA LEU A 7 -4.59 -1.75 7.63
C LEU A 7 -4.45 -0.71 6.52
N ILE A 8 -3.23 -0.53 6.04
CA ILE A 8 -2.97 0.21 4.81
C ILE A 8 -2.36 -0.75 3.78
N LEU A 9 -2.92 -0.75 2.57
CA LEU A 9 -2.42 -1.48 1.42
C LEU A 9 -1.99 -0.48 0.34
N CYS A 10 -0.71 -0.47 -0.01
CA CYS A 10 -0.18 0.42 -1.05
C CYS A 10 0.57 -0.37 -2.11
N GLY A 11 0.32 -0.12 -3.39
CA GLY A 11 1.15 -0.75 -4.41
C GLY A 11 0.76 -0.40 -5.82
N ASP A 12 1.64 -0.74 -6.76
CA ASP A 12 1.41 -0.53 -8.18
C ASP A 12 0.63 -1.70 -8.82
N GLU A 13 0.46 -1.66 -10.14
CA GLU A 13 -0.27 -2.69 -10.88
C GLU A 13 0.22 -4.13 -10.60
N THR A 14 1.52 -4.29 -10.27
CA THR A 14 2.10 -5.59 -9.94
C THR A 14 1.63 -6.14 -8.59
N ALA A 15 1.17 -5.27 -7.70
CA ALA A 15 0.69 -5.60 -6.36
C ALA A 15 -0.84 -5.81 -6.29
N TYR A 16 -1.59 -5.41 -7.31
CA TYR A 16 -3.07 -5.46 -7.29
C TYR A 16 -3.63 -6.85 -6.97
N PRO A 17 -3.12 -7.96 -7.56
CA PRO A 17 -3.61 -9.30 -7.23
C PRO A 17 -3.35 -9.69 -5.77
N ALA A 18 -2.21 -9.26 -5.20
CA ALA A 18 -1.87 -9.54 -3.82
C ALA A 18 -2.76 -8.75 -2.85
N MET A 19 -3.00 -7.47 -3.13
CA MET A 19 -3.92 -6.63 -2.34
C MET A 19 -5.34 -7.20 -2.34
N MET A 20 -5.84 -7.64 -3.49
CA MET A 20 -7.16 -8.30 -3.59
C MET A 20 -7.26 -9.56 -2.73
N ARG A 21 -6.21 -10.39 -2.73
CA ARG A 21 -6.18 -11.58 -1.87
C ARG A 21 -6.20 -11.22 -0.39
N MET A 22 -5.49 -10.15 -0.01
CA MET A 22 -5.51 -9.64 1.37
C MET A 22 -6.89 -9.12 1.76
N LEU A 23 -7.51 -8.29 0.92
CA LEU A 23 -8.86 -7.75 1.15
C LEU A 23 -9.90 -8.87 1.39
N LYS A 24 -9.83 -9.94 0.61
CA LYS A 24 -10.72 -11.11 0.75
C LYS A 24 -10.50 -11.94 2.02
N ALA A 25 -9.33 -11.85 2.63
CA ALA A 25 -8.97 -12.60 3.82
C ALA A 25 -9.23 -11.82 5.12
N LEU A 26 -9.73 -10.58 5.02
CA LEU A 26 -9.97 -9.73 6.18
C LEU A 26 -11.18 -10.22 6.98
N PRO A 27 -11.12 -10.08 8.31
CA PRO A 27 -12.30 -10.27 9.14
C PRO A 27 -13.30 -9.12 8.91
N ASP A 28 -14.57 -9.40 9.19
CA ASP A 28 -15.63 -8.39 9.15
C ASP A 28 -15.29 -7.19 10.04
N GLY A 29 -15.56 -5.99 9.53
CA GLY A 29 -15.31 -4.73 10.25
C GLY A 29 -13.85 -4.27 10.27
N ALA A 30 -12.95 -4.90 9.50
CA ALA A 30 -11.62 -4.36 9.25
C ALA A 30 -11.70 -2.99 8.56
N ARG A 31 -10.87 -2.05 9.00
CA ARG A 31 -10.74 -0.74 8.35
C ARG A 31 -9.50 -0.72 7.50
N VAL A 32 -9.67 -0.53 6.20
CA VAL A 32 -8.55 -0.59 5.26
C VAL A 32 -8.50 0.65 4.40
N GLN A 33 -7.31 1.21 4.25
CA GLN A 33 -7.04 2.21 3.22
C GLN A 33 -6.19 1.58 2.12
N VAL A 34 -6.64 1.69 0.88
CA VAL A 34 -5.97 1.14 -0.31
C VAL A 34 -5.51 2.29 -1.21
N LEU A 35 -4.21 2.36 -1.47
CA LEU A 35 -3.61 3.27 -2.44
C LEU A 35 -3.09 2.44 -3.62
N ALA A 36 -3.86 2.44 -4.71
CA ALA A 36 -3.52 1.76 -5.94
C ALA A 36 -2.79 2.72 -6.88
N HIS A 37 -1.49 2.52 -7.07
CA HIS A 37 -0.66 3.31 -7.97
C HIS A 37 -0.76 2.79 -9.39
N SER A 38 -1.24 3.61 -10.31
CA SER A 38 -1.13 3.26 -11.73
C SER A 38 0.02 4.02 -12.38
N THR A 39 1.05 3.26 -12.76
CA THR A 39 2.19 3.76 -13.55
C THR A 39 1.79 4.18 -14.96
N THR A 40 0.66 3.66 -15.47
CA THR A 40 0.12 3.96 -16.81
C THR A 40 -1.03 4.96 -16.79
N GLY A 41 -1.56 5.28 -15.61
CA GLY A 41 -2.78 6.06 -15.42
C GLY A 41 -4.08 5.26 -15.62
N ALA A 42 -4.02 3.96 -15.90
CA ALA A 42 -5.17 3.08 -15.99
C ALA A 42 -5.87 2.92 -14.62
N ARG A 43 -7.20 2.93 -14.62
CA ARG A 43 -8.04 2.87 -13.41
C ARG A 43 -9.17 1.85 -13.53
N ASP A 44 -8.90 0.79 -14.27
CA ASP A 44 -9.87 -0.22 -14.72
C ASP A 44 -9.66 -1.60 -14.08
N TYR A 45 -8.66 -1.75 -13.19
CA TYR A 45 -8.50 -3.00 -12.46
C TYR A 45 -9.73 -3.25 -11.56
N PRO A 46 -10.36 -4.43 -11.65
CA PRO A 46 -11.63 -4.72 -10.99
C PRO A 46 -11.41 -5.07 -9.51
N PHE A 47 -11.12 -4.07 -8.68
CA PHE A 47 -11.07 -4.24 -7.24
C PHE A 47 -12.47 -4.56 -6.69
N ASP A 48 -12.59 -5.70 -6.01
CA ASP A 48 -13.74 -6.09 -5.20
C ASP A 48 -13.48 -5.55 -3.80
N LEU A 49 -14.19 -4.48 -3.43
CA LEU A 49 -13.94 -3.72 -2.21
C LEU A 49 -14.98 -4.08 -1.13
N PRO A 50 -14.59 -4.83 -0.09
CA PRO A 50 -15.46 -5.07 1.07
C PRO A 50 -15.92 -3.78 1.76
N GLU A 51 -16.95 -3.90 2.60
CA GLU A 51 -17.36 -2.80 3.47
C GLU A 51 -16.22 -2.38 4.41
N GLY A 52 -16.04 -1.07 4.60
CA GLY A 52 -14.96 -0.52 5.44
C GLY A 52 -13.64 -0.28 4.71
N VAL A 53 -13.57 -0.54 3.41
CA VAL A 53 -12.41 -0.21 2.56
C VAL A 53 -12.55 1.18 1.96
N ALA A 54 -11.62 2.07 2.29
CA ALA A 54 -11.40 3.34 1.59
C ALA A 54 -10.36 3.14 0.49
N PHE A 55 -10.71 3.49 -0.75
CA PHE A 55 -9.87 3.21 -1.91
C PHE A 55 -9.53 4.48 -2.69
N SER A 56 -8.26 4.60 -3.10
CA SER A 56 -7.75 5.73 -3.88
C SER A 56 -6.85 5.26 -5.02
N TRP A 57 -7.14 5.76 -6.24
CA TRP A 57 -6.23 5.67 -7.38
C TRP A 57 -5.20 6.80 -7.32
N ILE A 58 -3.92 6.45 -7.27
CA ILE A 58 -2.82 7.42 -7.21
C ILE A 58 -1.97 7.31 -8.48
N GLY A 59 -1.50 8.47 -8.98
CA GLY A 59 -0.51 8.54 -10.06
C GLY A 59 0.89 8.78 -9.52
N ASP A 60 1.65 9.67 -10.15
CA ASP A 60 3.06 9.94 -9.85
C ASP A 60 3.35 10.32 -8.38
N GLU A 61 2.39 10.94 -7.70
CA GLU A 61 2.49 11.35 -6.29
C GLU A 61 2.35 10.19 -5.29
N PHE A 62 2.39 8.93 -5.75
CA PHE A 62 2.16 7.74 -4.92
C PHE A 62 3.04 7.69 -3.66
N VAL A 63 4.35 7.91 -3.80
CA VAL A 63 5.26 7.84 -2.66
C VAL A 63 4.96 8.93 -1.64
N ALA A 64 4.70 10.16 -2.09
CA ALA A 64 4.40 11.28 -1.20
C ALA A 64 3.09 11.07 -0.44
N GLN A 65 2.03 10.60 -1.13
CA GLN A 65 0.74 10.35 -0.50
C GLN A 65 0.78 9.15 0.45
N ALA A 66 1.45 8.06 0.07
CA ALA A 66 1.62 6.91 0.95
C ALA A 66 2.41 7.28 2.21
N ALA A 67 3.51 8.02 2.07
CA ALA A 67 4.29 8.51 3.21
C ALA A 67 3.46 9.40 4.15
N ALA A 68 2.75 10.39 3.60
CA ALA A 68 1.88 11.27 4.39
C ALA A 68 0.78 10.50 5.12
N LEU A 69 0.19 9.50 4.47
CA LEU A 69 -0.79 8.63 5.10
C LEU A 69 -0.15 7.82 6.23
N PHE A 70 1.01 7.21 6.00
CA PHE A 70 1.72 6.47 7.05
C PHE A 70 1.87 7.37 8.27
N ASP A 71 2.49 8.54 8.12
CA ASP A 71 2.73 9.50 9.21
C ASP A 71 1.46 9.89 9.97
N ALA A 72 0.33 10.04 9.27
CA ALA A 72 -0.96 10.38 9.87
C ALA A 72 -1.63 9.23 10.66
N THR A 73 -1.21 7.98 10.44
CA THR A 73 -1.82 6.79 11.04
C THR A 73 -0.79 5.98 11.86
N PRO A 74 -0.43 6.46 13.07
CA PRO A 74 0.44 5.71 13.98
C PRO A 74 -0.29 4.47 14.52
N GLY A 75 0.39 3.32 14.59
CA GLY A 75 -0.19 2.07 15.10
C GLY A 75 -1.02 1.27 14.08
N THR A 76 -1.10 1.74 12.83
CA THR A 76 -1.73 1.02 11.72
C THR A 76 -0.73 0.08 11.06
N TYR A 77 -1.14 -1.15 10.74
CA TYR A 77 -0.29 -2.08 10.00
C TYR A 77 -0.20 -1.65 8.54
N ILE A 78 1.02 -1.61 7.99
CA ILE A 78 1.26 -1.18 6.61
C ILE A 78 1.75 -2.35 5.78
N TRP A 79 1.08 -2.62 4.67
CA TRP A 79 1.60 -3.47 3.61
C TRP A 79 1.84 -2.63 2.37
N ALA A 80 3.05 -2.71 1.80
CA ALA A 80 3.29 -2.13 0.49
C ALA A 80 4.14 -3.00 -0.43
N ALA A 81 3.78 -3.02 -1.71
CA ALA A 81 4.58 -3.64 -2.74
C ALA A 81 4.60 -2.80 -4.02
N THR A 82 5.79 -2.43 -4.47
CA THR A 82 5.99 -1.60 -5.66
C THR A 82 7.45 -1.74 -6.14
N GLU A 83 7.91 -0.81 -6.95
CA GLU A 83 9.28 -0.61 -7.39
C GLU A 83 10.28 -0.44 -6.21
N ASN A 84 11.51 -0.91 -6.40
CA ASN A 84 12.56 -0.92 -5.39
C ASN A 84 12.87 0.44 -4.76
N GLU A 85 13.18 1.47 -5.55
CA GLU A 85 13.51 2.80 -5.02
C GLU A 85 12.31 3.43 -4.29
N GLN A 86 11.09 3.23 -4.80
CA GLN A 86 9.88 3.65 -4.07
C GLN A 86 9.77 2.95 -2.70
N ILE A 87 10.01 1.64 -2.63
CA ILE A 87 10.04 0.89 -1.36
C ILE A 87 11.15 1.41 -0.43
N ARG A 88 12.33 1.76 -0.96
CA ARG A 88 13.43 2.33 -0.17
C ARG A 88 13.02 3.66 0.44
N THR A 89 12.41 4.56 -0.33
CA THR A 89 11.90 5.84 0.18
C THR A 89 10.80 5.63 1.22
N LEU A 90 9.81 4.78 0.95
CA LEU A 90 8.73 4.51 1.90
C LEU A 90 9.24 3.94 3.23
N ARG A 91 10.24 3.06 3.21
CA ARG A 91 10.85 2.52 4.45
C ARG A 91 11.49 3.62 5.29
N ALA A 92 12.04 4.68 4.70
CA ALA A 92 12.64 5.78 5.44
C ALA A 92 11.62 6.54 6.30
N HIS A 93 10.35 6.60 5.87
CA HIS A 93 9.24 7.19 6.63
C HIS A 93 8.76 6.30 7.79
N LEU A 94 9.19 5.03 7.84
CA LEU A 94 8.83 4.11 8.92
C LEU A 94 9.87 4.07 10.04
N ASN A 95 10.93 4.86 9.93
CA ASN A 95 11.96 4.97 10.97
C ASN A 95 11.35 5.45 12.29
N GLY A 96 11.54 4.69 13.37
CA GLY A 96 10.98 4.99 14.69
C GLY A 96 9.58 4.42 14.96
N ARG A 97 8.94 3.76 13.98
CA ARG A 97 7.73 2.97 14.22
C ARG A 97 8.02 1.66 14.93
N GLU A 98 6.98 1.11 15.55
CA GLU A 98 7.03 -0.21 16.19
C GLU A 98 7.44 -1.29 15.19
N LYS A 99 8.40 -2.13 15.59
CA LYS A 99 8.89 -3.25 14.78
C LYS A 99 7.76 -4.27 14.57
N GLY A 100 7.66 -4.82 13.36
CA GLY A 100 6.65 -5.81 13.01
C GLY A 100 5.31 -5.22 12.55
N HIS A 101 5.14 -3.90 12.59
CA HIS A 101 3.91 -3.22 12.14
C HIS A 101 3.93 -2.78 10.67
N SER A 102 4.82 -3.38 9.87
CA SER A 102 4.82 -3.16 8.42
C SER A 102 5.46 -4.32 7.64
N THR A 103 5.06 -4.48 6.38
CA THR A 103 5.68 -5.35 5.39
C THR A 103 5.77 -4.61 4.07
N LEU A 104 6.99 -4.18 3.72
CA LEU A 104 7.28 -3.48 2.47
C LEU A 104 8.15 -4.40 1.61
N THR A 105 7.72 -4.71 0.38
CA THR A 105 8.42 -5.63 -0.52
C THR A 105 8.62 -5.01 -1.89
N ALA A 106 9.86 -4.99 -2.38
CA ALA A 106 10.14 -4.58 -3.75
C ALA A 106 9.76 -5.75 -4.69
N TYR A 107 8.77 -5.54 -5.56
CA TYR A 107 8.32 -6.55 -6.52
C TYR A 107 9.13 -6.52 -7.81
N TRP A 108 9.66 -5.35 -8.16
CA TRP A 108 10.48 -5.17 -9.34
C TRP A 108 11.50 -4.04 -9.12
N HIS A 109 12.47 -3.95 -10.02
CA HIS A 109 13.47 -2.91 -10.04
C HIS A 109 13.49 -2.30 -11.44
N ARG A 110 13.44 -0.97 -11.54
CA ARG A 110 13.57 -0.31 -12.83
C ARG A 110 15.02 -0.41 -13.29
N SER A 111 15.29 -1.18 -14.33
CA SER A 111 16.61 -1.16 -14.96
C SER A 111 16.86 0.23 -15.55
N ALA A 112 18.00 0.85 -15.22
CA ALA A 112 18.46 2.01 -15.96
C ALA A 112 18.76 1.55 -17.39
N THR A 113 17.98 2.02 -18.36
CA THR A 113 18.33 1.85 -19.77
C THR A 113 19.53 2.75 -20.03
N THR A 114 20.74 2.20 -19.95
CA THR A 114 21.95 2.89 -20.42
C THR A 114 21.83 3.00 -21.94
N GLY A 115 21.47 4.19 -22.42
CA GLY A 115 21.59 4.58 -23.83
C GLY A 115 23.01 5.03 -24.16
#